data_AF-A0AAD7IIM0-F1
#
_entry.id   AF-A0AAD7IIM0-F1
#
_cell.length_a   1.000
_cell.length_b   1.000
_cell.length_c   1.000
_cell.angle_alpha   90.00
_cell.angle_beta   90.00
_cell.angle_gamma   90.00
#
_symmetry.space_group_name_H-M   'P 1'
#
loop_
_entity.id
_entity.type
_entity.pdbx_description
1 polymer ?
#
loop_
_entity_poly.entity_id
_entity_poly.type
_entity_poly.pdbx_seq_one_letter_code
_entity_poly.pdbx_strand_id
1 'polypeptide(L)'
;MSHISFPEEHEEHGEQQNGHGNAQFYSSAFDTSASFQMNPLSSHPPRTPRTSIINNSSSSQYVYGSSVYDSKEQPQEPAVEEEEVELDEGTEQLRQAEARVRREEVWREMFLTSNGRDKAFKLIQYSLRVYLLFHTSLTTSRLLRRPARPPWERELVRRLESTVDGLSFTRKCLLLFNWLSPLTVILAQQASPLTTSRSKPAKPKPFLYTMLNAPPPVLLELVQAVADDVFTLSKLGLLGKKTGERAGRFADWCWLIATLVGLVENGVERQMIGSLQHEVESRVYAESMAAGAASAKSKPASSKRDEKELARLQKQDYWLQVTRAKLAMDLVFVSYDVFRLKRGREPIKTFAGLGAAVLSAAKLYDRHKSTLLKAVSLSI
;
A
#
# COMPACT_ATOMS: atom_id res chain seq x y z
N MET A 1 27.38 -27.08 72.29
CA MET A 1 26.60 -27.91 73.22
C MET A 1 25.89 -27.01 74.20
N SER A 2 24.58 -26.80 74.01
CA SER A 2 23.59 -26.51 75.07
C SER A 2 22.22 -26.30 74.43
N HIS A 3 21.34 -27.28 74.64
CA HIS A 3 19.90 -27.28 74.36
C HIS A 3 19.16 -26.39 75.36
N ILE A 4 18.11 -25.68 74.93
CA ILE A 4 16.93 -25.37 75.76
C ILE A 4 15.68 -25.41 74.87
N SER A 5 14.66 -26.14 75.33
CA SER A 5 13.36 -26.43 74.70
C SER A 5 12.23 -25.51 75.20
N PHE A 6 11.13 -25.52 74.46
CA PHE A 6 9.86 -24.77 74.59
C PHE A 6 8.97 -25.19 75.77
N PRO A 7 7.82 -24.48 75.94
CA PRO A 7 6.55 -25.13 76.23
C PRO A 7 5.51 -24.92 75.12
N GLU A 8 4.83 -26.02 74.82
CA GLU A 8 3.50 -26.13 74.17
C GLU A 8 2.41 -25.43 74.99
N GLU A 9 1.37 -24.95 74.30
CA GLU A 9 0.00 -25.10 74.78
C GLU A 9 -0.90 -25.60 73.64
N HIS A 10 -1.69 -26.61 73.99
CA HIS A 10 -2.67 -27.36 73.22
C HIS A 10 -4.07 -26.78 73.48
N GLU A 11 -4.96 -26.82 72.47
CA GLU A 11 -6.43 -27.09 72.52
C GLU A 11 -7.05 -26.57 71.20
N GLU A 12 -7.39 -27.43 70.23
CA GLU A 12 -8.63 -28.23 70.05
C GLU A 12 -9.89 -27.46 69.57
N HIS A 13 -10.62 -28.15 68.67
CA HIS A 13 -11.85 -27.80 67.93
C HIS A 13 -11.65 -26.95 66.65
N GLY A 14 -12.19 -27.29 65.48
CA GLY A 14 -13.11 -28.32 65.06
C GLY A 14 -13.35 -28.17 63.55
N GLU A 15 -13.81 -29.25 62.92
CA GLU A 15 -14.04 -29.41 61.47
C GLU A 15 -14.92 -28.31 60.84
N GLN A 16 -14.57 -27.86 59.63
CA GLN A 16 -15.50 -27.90 58.49
C GLN A 16 -14.86 -27.54 57.14
N GLN A 17 -15.31 -28.29 56.14
CA GLN A 17 -15.00 -28.26 54.72
C GLN A 17 -15.29 -26.90 54.07
N ASN A 18 -14.41 -26.43 53.18
CA ASN A 18 -14.72 -26.32 51.75
C ASN A 18 -13.58 -25.71 50.95
N GLY A 19 -13.30 -26.32 49.81
CA GLY A 19 -12.35 -25.83 48.83
C GLY A 19 -12.88 -24.61 48.07
N HIS A 20 -11.96 -23.74 47.67
CA HIS A 20 -11.67 -23.42 46.27
C HIS A 20 -10.48 -22.46 46.24
N GLY A 21 -9.37 -22.94 45.66
CA GLY A 21 -8.13 -22.18 45.52
C GLY A 21 -8.30 -21.01 44.55
N ASN A 22 -8.23 -19.81 45.11
CA ASN A 22 -7.95 -18.55 44.44
C ASN A 22 -6.45 -18.50 44.04
N ALA A 23 -6.17 -18.17 42.77
CA ALA A 23 -5.06 -17.28 42.37
C ALA A 23 -5.00 -17.15 40.83
N GLN A 24 -5.91 -16.34 40.27
CA GLN A 24 -5.70 -15.68 38.98
C GLN A 24 -4.85 -14.43 39.20
N PHE A 25 -3.61 -14.43 38.72
CA PHE A 25 -2.80 -13.22 38.55
C PHE A 25 -2.62 -12.97 37.05
N TYR A 26 -3.56 -12.26 36.42
CA TYR A 26 -3.37 -11.38 35.26
C TYR A 26 -4.69 -10.61 35.03
N SER A 27 -4.68 -9.30 35.28
CA SER A 27 -5.79 -8.39 34.97
C SER A 27 -5.72 -7.92 33.52
N SER A 28 -6.85 -8.02 32.80
CA SER A 28 -7.01 -7.44 31.47
C SER A 28 -7.38 -5.95 31.58
N ALA A 29 -6.59 -5.09 30.93
CA ALA A 29 -6.96 -3.70 30.71
C ALA A 29 -8.00 -3.63 29.56
N PHE A 30 -9.20 -3.13 29.91
CA PHE A 30 -10.28 -2.53 29.10
C PHE A 30 -11.65 -3.05 29.57
N ASP A 31 -12.09 -2.55 30.73
CA ASP A 31 -13.47 -2.69 31.18
C ASP A 31 -14.24 -1.42 30.76
N THR A 32 -15.06 -1.55 29.72
CA THR A 32 -15.98 -0.51 29.20
C THR A 32 -17.31 -0.53 29.95
N SER A 33 -17.26 -0.47 31.28
CA SER A 33 -18.45 -0.36 32.13
C SER A 33 -18.39 0.91 33.01
N ALA A 34 -18.32 2.07 32.34
CA ALA A 34 -18.61 3.35 33.00
C ALA A 34 -20.11 3.43 33.32
N SER A 35 -20.51 2.80 34.42
CA SER A 35 -21.83 3.00 35.01
C SER A 35 -21.89 4.41 35.61
N PHE A 36 -22.78 5.25 35.08
CA PHE A 36 -23.02 6.58 35.64
C PHE A 36 -23.75 6.42 36.98
N GLN A 37 -23.03 6.64 38.08
CA GLN A 37 -23.62 6.69 39.41
C GLN A 37 -24.26 8.09 39.60
N MET A 38 -25.59 8.15 39.55
CA MET A 38 -26.37 9.38 39.77
C MET A 38 -26.39 9.76 41.25
N ASN A 39 -26.27 11.06 41.54
CA ASN A 39 -26.45 11.60 42.89
C ASN A 39 -27.96 11.65 43.24
N PRO A 40 -28.44 10.89 44.23
CA PRO A 40 -29.87 10.76 44.54
C PRO A 40 -30.49 12.01 45.20
N LEU A 41 -29.70 13.04 45.52
CA LEU A 41 -30.17 14.27 46.17
C LEU A 41 -30.33 15.48 45.21
N SER A 42 -30.22 15.27 43.90
CA SER A 42 -30.45 16.33 42.90
C SER A 42 -31.95 16.60 42.74
N SER A 43 -32.45 17.69 43.33
CA SER A 43 -33.82 18.19 43.19
C SER A 43 -34.11 18.89 41.85
N HIS A 44 -33.15 18.91 40.93
CA HIS A 44 -33.34 19.42 39.58
C HIS A 44 -33.42 18.25 38.58
N PRO A 45 -34.45 18.21 37.70
CA PRO A 45 -34.49 17.23 36.63
C PRO A 45 -33.25 17.43 35.73
N PRO A 46 -32.63 16.33 35.25
CA PRO A 46 -31.46 16.44 34.39
C PRO A 46 -31.84 17.29 33.18
N ARG A 47 -31.21 18.46 33.04
CA ARG A 47 -31.27 19.23 31.81
C ARG A 47 -30.70 18.32 30.73
N THR A 48 -31.57 17.79 29.88
CA THR A 48 -31.16 17.08 28.68
C THR A 48 -30.19 17.99 27.92
N PRO A 49 -29.02 17.47 27.50
CA PRO A 49 -28.16 18.25 26.63
C PRO A 49 -28.99 18.61 25.41
N ARG A 50 -29.15 19.91 25.19
CA ARG A 50 -29.83 20.49 24.04
C ARG A 50 -29.15 19.92 22.80
N THR A 51 -29.80 18.98 22.12
CA THR A 51 -29.32 18.48 20.83
C THR A 51 -29.46 19.63 19.84
N SER A 52 -28.40 20.40 19.66
CA SER A 52 -28.30 21.29 18.51
C SER A 52 -28.28 20.42 17.27
N ILE A 53 -29.42 20.36 16.58
CA ILE A 53 -29.53 19.90 15.20
C ILE A 53 -28.67 20.87 14.39
N ILE A 54 -27.42 20.48 14.16
CA ILE A 54 -26.56 21.09 13.16
C ILE A 54 -26.93 20.41 11.84
N ASN A 55 -27.62 21.15 10.98
CA ASN A 55 -27.75 20.83 9.56
C ASN A 55 -26.34 20.69 8.98
N ASN A 56 -25.93 19.46 8.66
CA ASN A 56 -24.68 19.19 7.97
C ASN A 56 -24.92 19.26 6.46
N SER A 57 -25.09 20.49 5.96
CA SER A 57 -24.80 20.83 4.57
C SER A 57 -23.62 21.79 4.62
N SER A 58 -22.60 21.52 3.79
CA SER A 58 -21.37 22.31 3.61
C SER A 58 -20.28 22.20 4.70
N SER A 59 -19.21 21.49 4.32
CA SER A 59 -17.78 21.80 4.56
C SER A 59 -17.21 21.83 5.99
N SER A 60 -16.08 21.13 6.13
CA SER A 60 -15.01 21.36 7.12
C SER A 60 -15.27 20.90 8.56
N GLN A 61 -15.02 19.62 8.84
CA GLN A 61 -14.60 19.19 10.17
C GLN A 61 -13.42 18.22 10.05
N TYR A 62 -12.22 18.79 10.20
CA TYR A 62 -10.94 18.08 10.28
C TYR A 62 -10.91 17.23 11.55
N VAL A 63 -11.16 15.93 11.39
CA VAL A 63 -10.79 14.91 12.37
C VAL A 63 -9.41 14.38 11.98
N TYR A 64 -8.51 14.39 12.95
CA TYR A 64 -7.13 13.94 12.87
C TYR A 64 -7.07 12.49 12.34
N GLY A 65 -6.40 12.26 11.20
CA GLY A 65 -5.92 10.93 10.79
C GLY A 65 -6.75 10.23 9.71
N SER A 66 -6.47 10.54 8.43
CA SER A 66 -6.67 9.62 7.29
C SER A 66 -6.08 10.18 5.99
N SER A 67 -6.04 11.51 5.81
CA SER A 67 -5.56 12.15 4.57
C SER A 67 -4.03 12.21 4.40
N VAL A 68 -3.26 11.54 5.27
CA VAL A 68 -1.78 11.47 5.19
C VAL A 68 -1.31 10.21 4.47
N TYR A 69 -2.18 9.20 4.32
CA TYR A 69 -1.86 7.90 3.73
C TYR A 69 -2.55 7.66 2.39
N ASP A 70 -3.02 8.71 1.72
CA ASP A 70 -3.30 8.57 0.30
C ASP A 70 -1.94 8.54 -0.42
N SER A 71 -1.52 7.33 -0.80
CA SER A 71 -0.27 7.05 -1.49
C SER A 71 -0.21 7.86 -2.80
N LYS A 72 0.29 9.09 -2.69
CA LYS A 72 0.59 9.98 -3.81
C LYS A 72 1.73 9.38 -4.62
N GLU A 73 1.41 8.43 -5.49
CA GLU A 73 2.21 8.18 -6.70
C GLU A 73 2.10 9.42 -7.60
N GLN A 74 3.05 10.34 -7.39
CA GLN A 74 3.50 11.47 -8.22
C GLN A 74 2.47 12.41 -8.89
N PRO A 75 2.60 13.75 -8.68
CA PRO A 75 1.86 14.76 -9.42
C PRO A 75 2.61 15.17 -10.70
N GLN A 76 2.01 14.94 -11.87
CA GLN A 76 2.23 15.76 -13.08
C GLN A 76 1.09 15.60 -14.09
N GLU A 77 -0.03 16.22 -13.77
CA GLU A 77 -0.97 16.98 -14.62
C GLU A 77 -1.94 17.66 -13.63
N PRO A 78 -2.57 18.81 -13.97
CA PRO A 78 -3.30 19.58 -12.98
C PRO A 78 -4.33 18.69 -12.28
N ALA A 79 -4.20 18.59 -10.97
CA ALA A 79 -5.20 18.03 -10.11
C ALA A 79 -6.47 18.88 -10.27
N VAL A 80 -7.29 18.53 -11.25
CA VAL A 80 -8.71 18.47 -10.99
C VAL A 80 -8.80 17.58 -9.76
N GLU A 81 -9.28 18.14 -8.66
CA GLU A 81 -9.89 17.34 -7.61
C GLU A 81 -10.98 16.54 -8.31
N GLU A 82 -10.60 15.39 -8.88
CA GLU A 82 -11.55 14.37 -9.29
C GLU A 82 -12.13 13.92 -7.96
N GLU A 83 -13.22 14.57 -7.54
CA GLU A 83 -14.38 13.79 -7.16
C GLU A 83 -14.40 12.63 -8.15
N GLU A 84 -14.03 11.45 -7.66
CA GLU A 84 -14.20 10.22 -8.38
C GLU A 84 -15.70 10.16 -8.61
N VAL A 85 -16.16 10.75 -9.72
CA VAL A 85 -17.53 10.64 -10.20
C VAL A 85 -17.63 9.18 -10.54
N GLU A 86 -17.96 8.41 -9.50
CA GLU A 86 -18.20 6.99 -9.55
C GLU A 86 -19.35 6.80 -10.51
N LEU A 87 -19.00 6.58 -11.77
CA LEU A 87 -19.89 6.05 -12.77
C LEU A 87 -20.48 4.79 -12.16
N ASP A 88 -21.77 4.84 -11.89
CA ASP A 88 -22.52 3.77 -11.27
C ASP A 88 -22.37 2.53 -12.15
N GLU A 89 -21.59 1.53 -11.68
CA GLU A 89 -21.14 0.33 -12.42
C GLU A 89 -22.30 -0.47 -13.08
N GLY A 90 -23.55 -0.17 -12.69
CA GLY A 90 -24.78 -0.72 -13.27
C GLY A 90 -25.46 0.11 -14.37
N THR A 91 -24.93 1.27 -14.77
CA THR A 91 -25.54 2.07 -15.84
C THR A 91 -25.25 1.47 -17.21
N GLU A 92 -26.28 1.32 -18.05
CA GLU A 92 -26.15 0.95 -19.47
C GLU A 92 -25.10 1.80 -20.21
N GLN A 93 -24.93 3.05 -19.79
CA GLN A 93 -23.91 3.98 -20.28
C GLN A 93 -22.48 3.46 -20.06
N LEU A 94 -22.17 2.87 -18.90
CA LEU A 94 -20.85 2.30 -18.65
C LEU A 94 -20.58 1.07 -19.51
N ARG A 95 -21.56 0.18 -19.69
CA ARG A 95 -21.38 -0.98 -20.60
C ARG A 95 -21.15 -0.53 -22.04
N GLN A 96 -21.84 0.51 -22.48
CA GLN A 96 -21.62 1.13 -23.78
C GLN A 96 -20.24 1.79 -23.88
N ALA A 97 -19.79 2.46 -22.83
CA ALA A 97 -18.44 3.03 -22.76
C ALA A 97 -17.36 1.94 -22.77
N GLU A 98 -17.55 0.84 -22.03
CA GLU A 98 -16.64 -0.31 -22.02
C GLU A 98 -16.53 -0.99 -23.39
N ALA A 99 -17.63 -1.08 -24.14
CA ALA A 99 -17.61 -1.60 -25.50
C ALA A 99 -16.85 -0.67 -26.48
N ARG A 100 -16.75 0.62 -26.16
CA ARG A 100 -16.02 1.62 -26.98
C ARG A 100 -14.52 1.66 -26.68
N VAL A 101 -14.12 1.52 -25.41
CA VAL A 101 -12.71 1.61 -25.01
C VAL A 101 -11.94 0.39 -25.50
N ARG A 102 -11.03 0.62 -26.44
CA ARG A 102 -10.21 -0.45 -27.03
C ARG A 102 -8.98 -0.74 -26.18
N ARG A 103 -8.52 -2.00 -26.17
CA ARG A 103 -7.31 -2.39 -25.40
C ARG A 103 -6.08 -1.66 -25.92
N GLU A 104 -6.02 -1.43 -27.22
CA GLU A 104 -4.95 -0.72 -27.92
C GLU A 104 -4.86 0.74 -27.46
N GLU A 105 -6.00 1.38 -27.17
CA GLU A 105 -6.05 2.75 -26.64
C GLU A 105 -5.49 2.79 -25.22
N VAL A 106 -5.86 1.84 -24.36
CA VAL A 106 -5.29 1.75 -23.00
C VAL A 106 -3.77 1.58 -23.05
N TRP A 107 -3.26 0.69 -23.91
CA TRP A 107 -1.82 0.52 -24.10
C TRP A 107 -1.16 1.77 -24.66
N ARG A 108 -1.78 2.44 -25.63
CA ARG A 108 -1.30 3.72 -26.17
C ARG A 108 -1.15 4.76 -25.06
N GLU A 109 -2.18 4.99 -24.25
CA GLU A 109 -2.14 5.94 -23.13
C GLU A 109 -1.07 5.55 -22.11
N MET A 110 -0.94 4.26 -21.81
CA MET A 110 0.12 3.79 -20.91
C MET A 110 1.52 4.09 -21.48
N PHE A 111 1.75 3.91 -22.78
CA PHE A 111 3.04 4.24 -23.42
C PHE A 111 3.33 5.74 -23.55
N LEU A 112 2.32 6.60 -23.48
CA LEU A 112 2.53 8.06 -23.46
C LEU A 112 3.17 8.53 -22.16
N THR A 113 2.91 7.84 -21.05
CA THR A 113 3.51 8.19 -19.75
C THR A 113 4.93 7.62 -19.59
N SER A 114 5.78 8.27 -18.81
CA SER A 114 7.10 7.74 -18.42
C SER A 114 6.97 6.46 -17.58
N ASN A 115 6.05 6.46 -16.62
CA ASN A 115 5.79 5.31 -15.74
C ASN A 115 5.26 4.09 -16.52
N GLY A 116 4.33 4.29 -17.46
CA GLY A 116 3.83 3.17 -18.27
C GLY A 116 4.87 2.58 -19.21
N ARG A 117 5.79 3.40 -19.76
CA ARG A 117 6.98 2.90 -20.47
C ARG A 117 7.89 2.07 -19.56
N ASP A 118 8.16 2.54 -18.34
CA ASP A 118 8.93 1.79 -17.34
C ASP A 118 8.31 0.41 -17.06
N LYS A 119 7.00 0.35 -16.79
CA LYS A 119 6.30 -0.91 -16.52
C LYS A 119 6.25 -1.82 -17.74
N ALA A 120 5.99 -1.29 -18.93
CA ALA A 120 5.99 -2.05 -20.16
C ALA A 120 7.36 -2.66 -20.45
N PHE A 121 8.44 -1.88 -20.32
CA PHE A 121 9.81 -2.39 -20.48
C PHE A 121 10.18 -3.40 -19.40
N LYS A 122 9.75 -3.22 -18.15
CA LYS A 122 9.91 -4.22 -17.09
C LYS A 122 9.20 -5.53 -17.47
N LEU A 123 7.96 -5.47 -17.96
CA LEU A 123 7.19 -6.63 -18.39
C LEU A 123 7.90 -7.39 -19.53
N ILE A 124 8.32 -6.69 -20.59
CA ILE A 124 9.06 -7.28 -21.72
C ILE A 124 10.38 -7.88 -21.23
N GLN A 125 11.16 -7.15 -20.42
CA GLN A 125 12.44 -7.60 -19.89
C GLN A 125 12.31 -8.92 -19.12
N TYR A 126 11.36 -9.02 -18.19
CA TYR A 126 11.19 -10.23 -17.40
C TYR A 126 10.56 -11.38 -18.18
N SER A 127 9.73 -11.09 -19.19
CA SER A 127 9.22 -12.10 -20.12
C SER A 127 10.36 -12.73 -20.92
N LEU A 128 11.32 -11.92 -21.41
CA LEU A 128 12.53 -12.40 -22.08
C LEU A 128 13.42 -13.21 -21.13
N ARG A 129 13.57 -12.79 -19.87
CA ARG A 129 14.32 -13.58 -18.86
C ARG A 129 13.69 -14.93 -18.60
N VAL A 130 12.36 -15.00 -18.49
CA VAL A 130 11.64 -16.27 -18.34
C VAL A 130 11.85 -17.15 -19.56
N TYR A 131 11.76 -16.60 -20.77
CA TYR A 131 12.06 -17.32 -22.00
C TYR A 131 13.49 -17.89 -21.99
N LEU A 132 14.49 -17.07 -21.65
CA LEU A 132 15.90 -17.50 -21.54
C LEU A 132 16.10 -18.57 -20.47
N LEU A 133 15.42 -18.47 -19.33
CA LEU A 133 15.45 -19.46 -18.26
C LEU A 133 14.89 -20.81 -18.73
N PHE A 134 13.75 -20.81 -19.42
CA PHE A 134 13.19 -22.03 -19.99
C PHE A 134 14.09 -22.59 -21.09
N HIS A 135 14.61 -21.75 -21.97
CA HIS A 135 15.52 -22.16 -23.02
C HIS A 135 16.79 -22.82 -22.46
N THR A 136 17.44 -22.21 -21.46
CA THR A 136 18.61 -22.79 -20.78
C THR A 136 18.26 -24.07 -20.03
N SER A 137 17.14 -24.11 -19.30
CA SER A 137 16.68 -25.31 -18.58
C SER A 137 16.38 -26.48 -19.53
N LEU A 138 15.67 -26.22 -20.63
CA LEU A 138 15.36 -27.23 -21.65
C LEU A 138 16.63 -27.72 -22.34
N THR A 139 17.56 -26.81 -22.64
CA THR A 139 18.78 -27.17 -23.38
C THR A 139 19.88 -27.80 -22.51
N THR A 140 19.80 -27.68 -21.17
CA THR A 140 20.67 -28.37 -20.20
C THR A 140 20.10 -29.71 -19.76
N SER A 141 18.79 -29.95 -19.90
CA SER A 141 18.16 -31.22 -19.56
C SER A 141 18.72 -32.36 -20.41
N ARG A 142 19.18 -33.43 -19.75
CA ARG A 142 19.75 -34.62 -20.41
C ARG A 142 18.77 -35.29 -21.38
N LEU A 143 17.47 -35.16 -21.13
CA LEU A 143 16.40 -35.79 -21.93
C LEU A 143 16.09 -35.04 -23.23
N LEU A 144 16.37 -33.72 -23.30
CA LEU A 144 16.06 -32.86 -24.45
C LEU A 144 17.31 -32.34 -25.15
N ARG A 145 18.48 -32.88 -24.80
CA ARG A 145 19.76 -32.44 -25.33
C ARG A 145 19.88 -32.81 -26.81
N ARG A 146 19.58 -31.85 -27.69
CA ARG A 146 19.86 -31.99 -29.13
C ARG A 146 21.37 -32.07 -29.37
N PRO A 147 21.88 -33.05 -30.14
CA PRO A 147 23.32 -33.29 -30.32
C PRO A 147 24.03 -32.20 -31.15
N ALA A 148 23.31 -31.48 -32.02
CA ALA A 148 23.85 -30.37 -32.78
C ALA A 148 22.94 -29.14 -32.63
N ARG A 149 23.41 -28.12 -31.91
CA ARG A 149 22.69 -26.84 -31.82
C ARG A 149 22.99 -26.00 -33.06
N PRO A 150 21.97 -25.49 -33.76
CA PRO A 150 22.21 -24.65 -34.91
C PRO A 150 22.87 -23.31 -34.48
N PRO A 151 23.77 -22.75 -35.29
CA PRO A 151 24.52 -21.54 -34.93
C PRO A 151 23.63 -20.32 -34.71
N TRP A 152 22.46 -20.25 -35.37
CA TRP A 152 21.51 -19.16 -35.20
C TRP A 152 20.90 -19.10 -33.79
N GLU A 153 20.76 -20.23 -33.10
CA GLU A 153 20.19 -20.29 -31.75
C GLU A 153 21.10 -19.58 -30.74
N ARG A 154 22.42 -19.79 -30.87
CA ARG A 154 23.42 -19.11 -30.01
C ARG A 154 23.39 -17.60 -30.23
N GLU A 155 23.31 -17.16 -31.48
CA GLU A 155 23.24 -15.74 -31.80
C GLU A 155 21.93 -15.11 -31.31
N LEU A 156 20.80 -15.83 -31.41
CA LEU A 156 19.53 -15.38 -30.85
C LEU A 156 19.60 -15.21 -29.33
N VAL A 157 20.11 -16.20 -28.60
CA VAL A 157 20.29 -16.12 -27.14
C VAL A 157 21.16 -14.91 -26.77
N ARG A 158 22.30 -14.73 -27.44
CA ARG A 158 23.20 -13.59 -27.23
C ARG A 158 22.49 -12.25 -27.43
N ARG A 159 21.69 -12.12 -28.50
CA ARG A 159 20.90 -10.90 -28.78
C ARG A 159 19.83 -10.66 -27.73
N LEU A 160 19.15 -11.70 -27.26
CA LEU A 160 18.14 -11.59 -26.22
C LEU A 160 18.74 -11.19 -24.86
N GLU A 161 19.88 -11.77 -24.48
CA GLU A 161 20.63 -11.35 -23.28
C GLU A 161 21.03 -9.87 -23.36
N SER A 162 21.62 -9.46 -24.49
CA SER A 162 21.95 -8.04 -24.73
C SER A 162 20.72 -7.13 -24.72
N THR A 163 19.58 -7.61 -25.22
CA THR A 163 18.31 -6.86 -25.22
C THR A 163 17.77 -6.72 -23.79
N VAL A 164 17.83 -7.77 -22.98
CA VAL A 164 17.41 -7.74 -21.56
C VAL A 164 18.22 -6.72 -20.77
N ASP A 165 19.53 -6.68 -20.98
CA ASP A 165 20.41 -5.70 -20.33
C ASP A 165 20.16 -4.28 -20.85
N GLY A 166 19.98 -4.12 -22.16
CA GLY A 166 19.62 -2.85 -22.81
C GLY A 166 18.29 -2.29 -22.30
N LEU A 167 17.25 -3.12 -22.16
CA LEU A 167 15.96 -2.75 -21.58
C LEU A 167 16.12 -2.32 -20.12
N SER A 168 16.89 -3.07 -19.32
CA SER A 168 17.14 -2.71 -17.93
C SER A 168 17.86 -1.37 -17.80
N PHE A 169 18.80 -1.09 -18.70
CA PHE A 169 19.55 0.15 -18.72
C PHE A 169 18.69 1.33 -19.18
N THR A 170 17.93 1.16 -20.26
CA THR A 170 16.97 2.15 -20.77
C THR A 170 15.96 2.53 -19.69
N ARG A 171 15.44 1.54 -18.96
CA ARG A 171 14.53 1.77 -17.85
C ARG A 171 15.13 2.64 -16.75
N LYS A 172 16.38 2.39 -16.37
CA LYS A 172 17.11 3.24 -15.41
C LYS A 172 17.32 4.66 -15.93
N CYS A 173 17.57 4.82 -17.24
CA CYS A 173 17.67 6.13 -17.85
C CYS A 173 16.34 6.90 -17.85
N LEU A 174 15.21 6.21 -18.05
CA LEU A 174 13.88 6.81 -17.96
C LEU A 174 13.52 7.28 -16.54
N LEU A 175 14.15 6.69 -15.53
CA LEU A 175 13.96 7.04 -14.12
C LEU A 175 15.02 8.02 -13.59
N LEU A 176 15.90 8.55 -14.45
CA LEU A 176 16.85 9.58 -14.02
C LEU A 176 16.10 10.81 -13.51
N PHE A 177 16.63 11.42 -12.45
CA PHE A 177 16.06 12.59 -11.78
C PHE A 177 14.72 12.33 -11.08
N ASN A 178 14.36 11.06 -10.82
CA ASN A 178 13.12 10.74 -10.10
C ASN A 178 13.13 11.25 -8.64
N TRP A 179 14.29 11.62 -8.09
CA TRP A 179 14.44 12.25 -6.78
C TRP A 179 13.86 13.69 -6.72
N LEU A 180 13.59 14.32 -7.87
CA LEU A 180 12.96 15.64 -7.91
C LEU A 180 11.54 15.61 -7.34
N SER A 181 10.81 14.51 -7.51
CA SER A 181 9.46 14.36 -6.95
C SER A 181 9.43 14.40 -5.41
N PRO A 182 10.15 13.53 -4.68
CA PRO A 182 10.14 13.61 -3.22
C PRO A 182 10.73 14.94 -2.73
N LEU A 183 11.66 15.55 -3.47
CA LEU A 183 12.13 16.90 -3.17
C LEU A 183 11.02 17.96 -3.27
N THR A 184 10.23 17.95 -4.34
CA THR A 184 9.13 18.92 -4.49
C THR A 184 8.06 18.73 -3.43
N VAL A 185 7.79 17.49 -3.00
CA VAL A 185 6.90 17.20 -1.86
C VAL A 185 7.42 17.81 -0.57
N ILE A 186 8.72 17.65 -0.27
CA ILE A 186 9.36 18.22 0.92
C ILE A 186 9.31 19.76 0.88
N LEU A 187 9.55 20.37 -0.29
CA LEU A 187 9.48 21.82 -0.46
C LEU A 187 8.04 22.34 -0.39
N ALA A 188 7.06 21.62 -0.93
CA ALA A 188 5.65 22.01 -0.86
C ALA A 188 5.12 22.00 0.57
N GLN A 189 5.61 21.10 1.43
CA GLN A 189 5.29 21.11 2.87
C GLN A 189 5.78 22.39 3.58
N GLN A 190 6.80 23.08 3.05
CA GLN A 190 7.23 24.38 3.58
C GLN A 190 6.24 25.51 3.26
N ALA A 191 5.52 25.40 2.15
CA ALA A 191 4.64 26.44 1.64
C ALA A 191 3.25 26.45 2.31
N SER A 192 2.92 25.45 3.14
CA SER A 192 1.66 25.41 3.89
C SER A 192 1.87 25.84 5.35
N PRO A 193 1.67 27.14 5.69
CA PRO A 193 1.71 27.59 7.06
C PRO A 193 0.42 27.17 7.78
N LEU A 194 0.38 25.93 8.29
CA LEU A 194 -0.69 25.42 9.16
C LEU A 194 -0.65 25.99 10.58
N THR A 195 0.00 27.14 10.81
CA THR A 195 -0.09 27.86 12.07
C THR A 195 -1.11 28.98 11.95
N THR A 196 -2.32 28.70 12.45
CA THR A 196 -3.46 29.59 12.68
C THR A 196 -3.19 30.76 13.64
N SER A 197 -1.94 31.10 13.97
CA SER A 197 -1.60 32.32 14.69
C SER A 197 -1.29 33.46 13.71
N ARG A 198 -2.33 34.21 13.36
CA ARG A 198 -2.22 35.56 12.78
C ARG A 198 -1.28 36.40 13.64
N SER A 199 -0.06 36.64 13.16
CA SER A 199 0.71 37.90 13.29
C SER A 199 2.21 37.64 13.23
N LYS A 200 2.76 37.59 12.02
CA LYS A 200 4.12 37.98 11.58
C LYS A 200 4.55 37.10 10.39
N PRO A 201 5.20 37.66 9.36
CA PRO A 201 5.76 36.85 8.28
C PRO A 201 6.78 35.88 8.87
N ALA A 202 6.49 34.58 8.75
CA ALA A 202 7.39 33.53 9.23
C ALA A 202 8.71 33.62 8.44
N LYS A 203 9.83 33.74 9.15
CA LYS A 203 11.16 33.69 8.53
C LYS A 203 11.30 32.36 7.78
N PRO A 204 11.91 32.35 6.58
CA PRO A 204 12.12 31.11 5.84
C PRO A 204 12.91 30.13 6.71
N LYS A 205 12.33 28.96 6.98
CA LYS A 205 13.01 27.90 7.72
C LYS A 205 14.15 27.35 6.86
N PRO A 206 15.33 27.02 7.43
CA PRO A 206 16.43 26.48 6.65
C PRO A 206 16.04 25.12 6.06
N PHE A 207 16.49 24.83 4.83
CA PHE A 207 16.18 23.60 4.09
C PHE A 207 16.42 22.33 4.91
N LEU A 208 17.55 22.26 5.64
CA LEU A 208 17.90 21.11 6.48
C LEU A 208 16.87 20.84 7.58
N TYR A 209 16.27 21.89 8.15
CA TYR A 209 15.22 21.73 9.16
C TYR A 209 13.97 21.09 8.54
N THR A 210 13.60 21.46 7.32
CA THR A 210 12.47 20.83 6.63
C THR A 210 12.78 19.41 6.23
N MET A 211 13.97 19.14 5.73
CA MET A 211 14.40 17.77 5.41
C MET A 211 14.35 16.88 6.65
N LEU A 212 14.80 17.36 7.82
CA LEU A 212 14.77 16.59 9.07
C LEU A 212 13.35 16.32 9.58
N ASN A 213 12.38 17.18 9.26
CA ASN A 213 10.98 17.04 9.67
C ASN A 213 10.08 16.42 8.59
N ALA A 214 10.64 16.05 7.43
CA ALA A 214 9.88 15.39 6.40
C ALA A 214 9.48 13.97 6.83
N PRO A 215 8.35 13.43 6.35
CA PRO A 215 7.95 12.06 6.65
C PRO A 215 9.08 11.07 6.29
N PRO A 216 9.42 10.12 7.18
CA PRO A 216 10.49 9.16 6.93
C PRO A 216 10.40 8.40 5.60
N PRO A 217 9.21 7.98 5.12
CA PRO A 217 9.09 7.33 3.81
C PRO A 217 9.55 8.21 2.64
N VAL A 218 9.22 9.51 2.66
CA VAL A 218 9.60 10.46 1.61
C VAL A 218 11.11 10.69 1.59
N LEU A 219 11.74 10.74 2.76
CA LEU A 219 13.20 10.84 2.86
C LEU A 219 13.89 9.58 2.34
N LEU A 220 13.34 8.41 2.64
CA LEU A 220 13.85 7.14 2.14
C LEU A 220 13.77 7.08 0.61
N GLU A 221 12.65 7.49 0.02
CA GLU A 221 12.48 7.59 -1.44
C GLU A 221 13.47 8.57 -2.06
N LEU A 222 13.66 9.74 -1.46
CA LEU A 222 14.63 10.74 -1.92
C LEU A 222 16.04 10.14 -1.96
N VAL A 223 16.46 9.53 -0.87
CA VAL A 223 17.80 8.93 -0.73
C VAL A 223 17.98 7.76 -1.70
N GLN A 224 16.96 6.91 -1.85
CA GLN A 224 16.96 5.81 -2.82
C GLN A 224 17.13 6.33 -4.25
N ALA A 225 16.31 7.31 -4.66
CA ALA A 225 16.32 7.83 -6.02
C ALA A 225 17.64 8.54 -6.36
N VAL A 226 18.23 9.28 -5.40
CA VAL A 226 19.57 9.86 -5.58
C VAL A 226 20.64 8.76 -5.74
N ALA A 227 20.57 7.69 -4.95
CA ALA A 227 21.51 6.58 -5.05
C ALA A 227 21.39 5.82 -6.39
N ASP A 228 20.16 5.63 -6.89
CA ASP A 228 19.88 5.04 -8.20
C ASP A 228 20.41 5.90 -9.36
N ASP A 229 20.28 7.22 -9.27
CA ASP A 229 20.85 8.16 -10.25
C ASP A 229 22.38 8.08 -10.26
N VAL A 230 23.03 8.13 -9.09
CA VAL A 230 24.49 7.99 -8.98
C VAL A 230 24.97 6.67 -9.57
N PHE A 231 24.24 5.57 -9.34
CA PHE A 231 24.54 4.29 -9.95
C PHE A 231 24.38 4.32 -11.47
N THR A 232 23.31 4.93 -11.98
CA THR A 232 23.04 5.02 -13.42
C THR A 232 24.07 5.92 -14.14
N LEU A 233 24.43 7.05 -13.55
CA LEU A 233 25.49 7.95 -14.04
C LEU A 233 26.86 7.24 -14.06
N SER A 234 27.13 6.34 -13.11
CA SER A 234 28.34 5.51 -13.14
C SER A 234 28.34 4.50 -14.30
N LYS A 235 27.17 3.96 -14.66
CA LYS A 235 27.01 3.04 -15.80
C LYS A 235 27.14 3.78 -17.14
N LEU A 236 26.77 5.05 -17.19
CA LEU A 236 27.02 5.97 -18.30
C LEU A 236 28.50 6.37 -18.44
N GLY A 237 29.34 6.07 -17.44
CA GLY A 237 30.76 6.44 -17.44
C GLY A 237 31.04 7.86 -16.94
N LEU A 238 30.03 8.57 -16.42
CA LEU A 238 30.17 9.93 -15.88
C LEU A 238 30.76 9.94 -14.47
N LEU A 239 30.56 8.86 -13.71
CA LEU A 239 31.08 8.68 -12.36
C LEU A 239 31.97 7.43 -12.26
N GLY A 240 32.91 7.43 -11.31
CA GLY A 240 33.83 6.32 -11.10
C GLY A 240 33.11 5.01 -10.72
N LYS A 241 33.57 3.88 -11.30
CA LYS A 241 32.97 2.54 -11.08
C LYS A 241 32.81 2.17 -9.60
N LYS A 242 33.81 2.50 -8.76
CA LYS A 242 33.78 2.24 -7.31
C LYS A 242 32.65 2.98 -6.60
N THR A 243 32.43 4.26 -6.94
CA THR A 243 31.34 5.06 -6.37
C THR A 243 29.99 4.51 -6.83
N GLY A 244 29.88 4.17 -8.11
CA GLY A 244 28.71 3.50 -8.68
C GLY A 244 28.34 2.20 -7.96
N GLU A 245 29.30 1.30 -7.76
CA GLU A 245 29.07 0.03 -7.07
C GLU A 245 28.68 0.19 -5.59
N ARG A 246 29.19 1.22 -4.92
CA ARG A 246 28.76 1.56 -3.55
C ARG A 246 27.35 2.12 -3.54
N ALA A 247 27.04 3.04 -4.45
CA ALA A 247 25.71 3.63 -4.59
C ALA A 247 24.67 2.57 -4.95
N GLY A 248 24.98 1.64 -5.86
CA GLY A 248 24.08 0.53 -6.22
C GLY A 248 23.78 -0.38 -5.03
N ARG A 249 24.80 -0.77 -4.24
CA ARG A 249 24.57 -1.55 -3.02
C ARG A 249 23.73 -0.80 -1.99
N PHE A 250 23.93 0.50 -1.87
CA PHE A 250 23.17 1.33 -0.95
C PHE A 250 21.71 1.48 -1.43
N ALA A 251 21.49 1.68 -2.73
CA ALA A 251 20.16 1.70 -3.34
C ALA A 251 19.41 0.38 -3.12
N ASP A 252 20.08 -0.78 -3.24
CA ASP A 252 19.49 -2.09 -2.96
C ASP A 252 19.00 -2.20 -1.49
N TRP A 253 19.76 -1.66 -0.53
CA TRP A 253 19.35 -1.59 0.88
C TRP A 253 18.17 -0.65 1.10
N CYS A 254 18.19 0.54 0.49
CA CYS A 254 17.08 1.48 0.55
C CYS A 254 15.81 0.87 -0.05
N TRP A 255 15.93 0.17 -1.20
CA TRP A 255 14.80 -0.51 -1.83
C TRP A 255 14.23 -1.63 -0.95
N LEU A 256 15.09 -2.41 -0.26
CA LEU A 256 14.63 -3.40 0.72
C LEU A 256 13.81 -2.75 1.84
N ILE A 257 14.32 -1.68 2.44
CA ILE A 257 13.63 -0.96 3.52
C ILE A 257 12.33 -0.36 3.01
N ALA A 258 12.32 0.28 1.85
CA ALA A 258 11.13 0.88 1.24
C ALA A 258 10.05 -0.19 0.97
N THR A 259 10.47 -1.38 0.53
CA THR A 259 9.55 -2.51 0.33
C THR A 259 8.95 -3.00 1.64
N LEU A 260 9.73 -3.04 2.73
CA LEU A 260 9.22 -3.40 4.06
C LEU A 260 8.26 -2.36 4.62
N VAL A 261 8.59 -1.08 4.48
CA VAL A 261 7.69 0.03 4.86
C VAL A 261 6.38 -0.07 4.10
N GLY A 262 6.43 -0.23 2.77
CA GLY A 262 5.23 -0.40 1.95
C GLY A 262 4.39 -1.64 2.32
N LEU A 263 5.01 -2.74 2.78
CA LEU A 263 4.26 -3.90 3.27
C LEU A 263 3.52 -3.61 4.58
N VAL A 264 4.14 -2.85 5.48
CA VAL A 264 3.51 -2.45 6.75
C VAL A 264 2.39 -1.46 6.49
N GLU A 265 2.64 -0.44 5.66
CA GLU A 265 1.63 0.57 5.28
C GLU A 265 0.42 -0.10 4.61
N ASN A 266 0.66 -0.97 3.63
CA ASN A 266 -0.41 -1.74 2.99
C ASN A 266 -1.16 -2.65 3.96
N GLY A 267 -0.47 -3.20 4.97
CA GLY A 267 -1.10 -3.99 6.03
C GLY A 267 -2.03 -3.16 6.93
N VAL A 268 -1.61 -1.95 7.30
CA VAL A 268 -2.41 -1.00 8.09
C VAL A 268 -3.62 -0.51 7.29
N GLU A 269 -3.43 -0.11 6.04
CA GLU A 269 -4.52 0.31 5.14
C GLU A 269 -5.57 -0.78 4.98
N ARG A 270 -5.13 -2.03 4.82
CA ARG A 270 -6.03 -3.18 4.70
C ARG A 270 -6.80 -3.44 5.98
N GLN A 271 -6.18 -3.31 7.15
CA GLN A 271 -6.88 -3.45 8.43
C GLN A 271 -7.96 -2.37 8.60
N MET A 272 -7.65 -1.14 8.21
CA MET A 272 -8.61 -0.03 8.23
C MET A 272 -9.79 -0.31 7.28
N ILE A 273 -9.54 -0.70 6.03
CA ILE A 273 -10.60 -1.02 5.07
C ILE A 273 -11.42 -2.23 5.54
N GLY A 274 -10.81 -3.25 6.14
CA GLY A 274 -11.53 -4.38 6.72
C GLY A 274 -12.48 -3.96 7.84
N SER A 275 -12.09 -3.01 8.69
CA SER A 275 -12.98 -2.47 9.72
C SER A 275 -14.16 -1.68 9.13
N LEU A 276 -13.91 -0.90 8.07
CA LEU A 276 -14.96 -0.15 7.36
C LEU A 276 -15.94 -1.08 6.63
N GLN A 277 -15.44 -2.16 6.01
CA GLN A 277 -16.29 -3.17 5.37
C GLN A 277 -17.23 -3.81 6.38
N HIS A 278 -16.70 -4.27 7.52
CA HIS A 278 -17.52 -4.88 8.57
C HIS A 278 -18.56 -3.88 9.12
N GLU A 279 -18.21 -2.60 9.24
CA GLU A 279 -19.16 -1.57 9.66
C GLU A 279 -20.31 -1.41 8.67
N VAL A 280 -20.01 -1.28 7.37
CA VAL A 280 -21.02 -1.17 6.31
C VAL A 280 -21.87 -2.44 6.21
N GLU A 281 -21.26 -3.63 6.27
CA GLU A 281 -21.99 -4.91 6.29
C GLU A 281 -22.93 -5.02 7.48
N SER A 282 -22.50 -4.56 8.67
CA SER A 282 -23.35 -4.54 9.86
C SER A 282 -24.54 -3.60 9.72
N ARG A 283 -24.36 -2.44 9.05
CA ARG A 283 -25.43 -1.49 8.74
C ARG A 283 -26.44 -2.11 7.76
N VAL A 284 -25.95 -2.68 6.65
CA VAL A 284 -26.79 -3.37 5.66
C VAL A 284 -27.56 -4.52 6.30
N TYR A 285 -26.91 -5.32 7.15
CA TYR A 285 -27.57 -6.42 7.85
C TYR A 285 -28.64 -5.91 8.83
N ALA A 286 -28.33 -4.90 9.64
CA ALA A 286 -29.29 -4.30 10.57
C ALA A 286 -30.49 -3.69 9.84
N GLU A 287 -30.28 -2.99 8.73
CA GLU A 287 -31.34 -2.49 7.87
C GLU A 287 -32.18 -3.63 7.27
N SER A 288 -31.55 -4.71 6.83
CA SER A 288 -32.28 -5.87 6.26
C SER A 288 -33.15 -6.57 7.29
N MET A 289 -32.68 -6.68 8.53
CA MET A 289 -33.42 -7.29 9.65
C MET A 289 -34.56 -6.38 10.12
N ALA A 290 -34.33 -5.06 10.16
CA ALA A 290 -35.38 -4.09 10.51
C ALA A 290 -36.46 -3.98 9.42
N ALA A 291 -36.07 -3.96 8.14
CA ALA A 291 -36.98 -3.88 6.99
C ALA A 291 -37.82 -5.16 6.81
N GLY A 292 -37.28 -6.32 7.19
CA GLY A 292 -38.02 -7.59 7.21
C GLY A 292 -39.23 -7.60 8.16
N ALA A 293 -39.22 -6.74 9.20
CA ALA A 293 -40.33 -6.63 10.16
C ALA A 293 -41.37 -5.54 9.79
N ALA A 294 -41.03 -4.59 8.91
CA ALA A 294 -41.90 -3.46 8.55
C ALA A 294 -41.96 -3.23 7.03
N SER A 295 -42.90 -3.92 6.37
CA SER A 295 -43.40 -3.67 5.00
C SER A 295 -42.38 -3.80 3.83
N ALA A 296 -42.48 -4.92 3.12
CA ALA A 296 -41.64 -5.35 1.99
C ALA A 296 -41.73 -4.53 0.68
N LYS A 297 -42.19 -3.27 0.68
CA LYS A 297 -42.53 -2.55 -0.57
C LYS A 297 -41.62 -1.40 -1.01
N SER A 298 -40.61 -1.01 -0.24
CA SER A 298 -39.61 -0.04 -0.73
C SER A 298 -38.22 -0.35 -0.19
N LYS A 299 -37.27 -0.71 -1.07
CA LYS A 299 -35.84 -0.66 -0.74
C LYS A 299 -35.50 0.81 -0.42
N PRO A 300 -35.06 1.15 0.80
CA PRO A 300 -34.72 2.52 1.13
C PRO A 300 -33.51 2.97 0.31
N ALA A 301 -33.45 4.27 -0.03
CA ALA A 301 -32.32 4.84 -0.77
C ALA A 301 -30.98 4.71 0.00
N SER A 302 -31.02 4.52 1.33
CA SER A 302 -29.84 4.23 2.17
C SER A 302 -29.18 2.90 1.80
N SER A 303 -29.98 1.85 1.57
CA SER A 303 -29.44 0.52 1.26
C SER A 303 -28.62 0.50 -0.03
N LYS A 304 -29.03 1.28 -1.05
CA LYS A 304 -28.27 1.41 -2.30
C LYS A 304 -26.93 2.10 -2.11
N ARG A 305 -26.87 3.08 -1.19
CA ARG A 305 -25.63 3.80 -0.88
C ARG A 305 -24.65 2.87 -0.16
N ASP A 306 -25.13 2.12 0.82
CA ASP A 306 -24.30 1.18 1.57
C ASP A 306 -23.84 0.00 0.69
N GLU A 307 -24.69 -0.51 -0.21
CA GLU A 307 -24.31 -1.51 -1.23
C GLU A 307 -23.17 -0.98 -2.13
N LYS A 308 -23.26 0.28 -2.58
CA LYS A 308 -22.22 0.92 -3.41
C LYS A 308 -20.92 1.13 -2.62
N GLU A 309 -21.02 1.61 -1.38
CA GLU A 309 -19.87 1.80 -0.49
C GLU A 309 -19.16 0.47 -0.22
N LEU A 310 -19.92 -0.61 0.01
CA LEU A 310 -19.38 -1.94 0.19
C LEU A 310 -18.63 -2.43 -1.05
N ALA A 311 -19.21 -2.28 -2.24
CA ALA A 311 -18.56 -2.64 -3.50
C ALA A 311 -17.25 -1.86 -3.71
N ARG A 312 -17.24 -0.55 -3.38
CA ARG A 312 -16.03 0.28 -3.43
C ARG A 312 -14.96 -0.22 -2.47
N LEU A 313 -15.32 -0.51 -1.22
CA LEU A 313 -14.39 -1.02 -0.22
C LEU A 313 -13.84 -2.40 -0.60
N GLN A 314 -14.64 -3.27 -1.21
CA GLN A 314 -14.19 -4.57 -1.73
C GLN A 314 -13.19 -4.41 -2.88
N LYS A 315 -13.44 -3.47 -3.80
CA LYS A 315 -12.51 -3.12 -4.87
C LYS A 315 -11.18 -2.58 -4.32
N GLN A 316 -11.24 -1.73 -3.29
CA GLN A 316 -10.06 -1.23 -2.60
C GLN A 316 -9.27 -2.36 -1.92
N ASP A 317 -9.93 -3.26 -1.17
CA ASP A 317 -9.25 -4.41 -0.56
C ASP A 317 -8.62 -5.33 -1.62
N TYR A 318 -9.29 -5.57 -2.75
CA TYR A 318 -8.71 -6.32 -3.87
C TYR A 318 -7.39 -5.68 -4.36
N TRP A 319 -7.38 -4.37 -4.60
CA TRP A 319 -6.16 -3.68 -5.05
C TRP A 319 -5.06 -3.62 -3.97
N LEU A 320 -5.44 -3.58 -2.69
CA LEU A 320 -4.49 -3.73 -1.59
C LEU A 320 -3.88 -5.13 -1.56
N GLN A 321 -4.67 -6.19 -1.77
CA GLN A 321 -4.16 -7.56 -1.87
C GLN A 321 -3.20 -7.73 -3.06
N VAL A 322 -3.55 -7.17 -4.22
CA VAL A 322 -2.66 -7.15 -5.40
C VAL A 322 -1.36 -6.40 -5.10
N THR A 323 -1.44 -5.25 -4.42
CA THR A 323 -0.28 -4.46 -4.02
C THR A 323 0.59 -5.22 -3.01
N ARG A 324 -0.01 -5.90 -2.04
CA ARG A 324 0.69 -6.79 -1.10
C ARG A 324 1.43 -7.92 -1.82
N ALA A 325 0.78 -8.59 -2.76
CA ALA A 325 1.38 -9.65 -3.55
C ALA A 325 2.57 -9.12 -4.37
N LYS A 326 2.42 -7.94 -4.98
CA LYS A 326 3.50 -7.25 -5.70
C LYS A 326 4.67 -6.95 -4.77
N LEU A 327 4.41 -6.38 -3.59
CA LEU A 327 5.45 -6.04 -2.61
C LEU A 327 6.13 -7.29 -2.05
N ALA A 328 5.41 -8.39 -1.84
CA ALA A 328 6.01 -9.66 -1.47
C ALA A 328 6.96 -10.19 -2.56
N MET A 329 6.59 -10.06 -3.84
CA MET A 329 7.46 -10.42 -4.96
C MET A 329 8.69 -9.52 -5.07
N ASP A 330 8.53 -8.20 -4.89
CA ASP A 330 9.65 -7.27 -4.82
C ASP A 330 10.56 -7.58 -3.62
N LEU A 331 9.99 -7.93 -2.45
CA LEU A 331 10.74 -8.29 -1.25
C LEU A 331 11.59 -9.54 -1.48
N VAL A 332 11.02 -10.58 -2.09
CA VAL A 332 11.77 -11.77 -2.51
C VAL A 332 12.88 -11.35 -3.46
N PHE A 333 12.57 -10.56 -4.49
CA PHE A 333 13.56 -10.13 -5.48
C PHE A 333 14.76 -9.40 -4.86
N VAL A 334 14.50 -8.37 -4.05
CA VAL A 334 15.54 -7.51 -3.47
C VAL A 334 16.32 -8.22 -2.37
N SER A 335 15.68 -9.12 -1.61
CA SER A 335 16.36 -9.96 -0.60
C SER A 335 17.46 -10.81 -1.22
N TYR A 336 17.27 -11.32 -2.45
CA TYR A 336 18.32 -12.07 -3.15
C TYR A 336 19.55 -11.23 -3.48
N ASP A 337 19.37 -9.93 -3.75
CA ASP A 337 20.48 -9.03 -4.05
C ASP A 337 21.19 -8.56 -2.79
N VAL A 338 20.44 -8.19 -1.75
CA VAL A 338 20.99 -7.71 -0.48
C VAL A 338 21.73 -8.83 0.27
N PHE A 339 21.11 -10.00 0.45
CA PHE A 339 21.69 -11.12 1.18
C PHE A 339 22.60 -12.03 0.34
N ARG A 340 22.74 -11.72 -0.97
CA ARG A 340 23.59 -12.47 -1.92
C ARG A 340 23.31 -13.98 -1.93
N LEU A 341 22.05 -14.36 -1.82
CA LEU A 341 21.64 -15.77 -1.84
C LEU A 341 21.97 -16.38 -3.22
N LYS A 342 22.77 -17.46 -3.22
CA LYS A 342 23.23 -18.13 -4.46
C LYS A 342 22.24 -19.19 -4.95
N ARG A 343 21.53 -19.85 -4.03
CA ARG A 343 20.66 -20.99 -4.36
C ARG A 343 19.43 -20.52 -5.14
N GLY A 344 19.28 -20.98 -6.38
CA GLY A 344 18.11 -20.65 -7.21
C GLY A 344 17.96 -19.17 -7.53
N ARG A 345 19.04 -18.37 -7.44
CA ARG A 345 19.01 -16.91 -7.60
C ARG A 345 18.32 -16.49 -8.88
N GLU A 346 18.75 -17.06 -10.00
CA GLU A 346 18.26 -16.67 -11.32
C GLU A 346 16.78 -17.02 -11.56
N PRO A 347 16.30 -18.27 -11.35
CA PRO A 347 14.89 -18.59 -11.53
C PRO A 347 14.00 -17.79 -10.58
N ILE A 348 14.36 -17.70 -9.29
CA ILE A 348 13.51 -17.03 -8.29
C ILE A 348 13.38 -15.53 -8.58
N LYS A 349 14.49 -14.85 -8.89
CA LYS A 349 14.45 -13.43 -9.28
C LYS A 349 13.70 -13.21 -10.58
N THR A 350 13.78 -14.15 -11.51
CA THR A 350 13.09 -14.05 -12.80
C THR A 350 11.58 -14.16 -12.63
N PHE A 351 11.09 -15.14 -11.87
CA PHE A 351 9.66 -15.31 -11.58
C PHE A 351 9.12 -14.21 -10.66
N ALA A 352 9.82 -13.87 -9.58
CA ALA A 352 9.40 -12.79 -8.69
C ALA A 352 9.37 -11.45 -9.43
N GLY A 353 10.39 -11.17 -10.25
CA GLY A 353 10.43 -9.96 -11.06
C GLY A 353 9.33 -9.89 -12.14
N LEU A 354 9.00 -11.01 -12.79
CA LEU A 354 7.86 -11.10 -13.70
C LEU A 354 6.53 -10.88 -12.96
N GLY A 355 6.32 -11.56 -11.83
CA GLY A 355 5.11 -11.42 -11.02
C GLY A 355 4.88 -9.98 -10.58
N ALA A 356 5.91 -9.32 -10.06
CA ALA A 356 5.84 -7.90 -9.71
C ALA A 356 5.58 -7.01 -10.94
N ALA A 357 6.16 -7.33 -12.10
CA ALA A 357 5.93 -6.60 -13.35
C ALA A 357 4.48 -6.73 -13.84
N VAL A 358 3.91 -7.93 -13.82
CA VAL A 358 2.53 -8.20 -14.23
C VAL A 358 1.55 -7.49 -13.30
N LEU A 359 1.73 -7.60 -11.99
CA LEU A 359 0.83 -6.98 -11.02
C LEU A 359 0.87 -5.44 -11.10
N SER A 360 2.07 -4.86 -11.26
CA SER A 360 2.19 -3.41 -11.43
C SER A 360 1.66 -2.90 -12.78
N ALA A 361 1.86 -3.65 -13.86
CA ALA A 361 1.28 -3.32 -15.17
C ALA A 361 -0.25 -3.47 -15.17
N ALA A 362 -0.80 -4.48 -14.48
CA ALA A 362 -2.24 -4.68 -14.36
C ALA A 362 -2.92 -3.52 -13.60
N LYS A 363 -2.33 -3.08 -12.48
CA LYS A 363 -2.82 -1.91 -11.73
C LYS A 363 -2.79 -0.63 -12.58
N LEU A 364 -1.69 -0.41 -13.31
CA LEU A 364 -1.58 0.77 -14.16
C LEU A 364 -2.53 0.72 -15.38
N TYR A 365 -2.71 -0.45 -15.97
CA TYR A 365 -3.68 -0.68 -17.04
C TYR A 365 -5.10 -0.36 -16.59
N ASP A 366 -5.50 -0.82 -15.39
CA ASP A 366 -6.82 -0.53 -14.84
C ASP A 366 -7.05 0.97 -14.59
N ARG A 367 -6.03 1.68 -14.10
CA ARG A 367 -6.07 3.14 -13.92
C ARG A 367 -6.30 3.87 -15.25
N HIS A 368 -5.54 3.53 -16.29
CA HIS A 368 -5.72 4.13 -17.61
C HIS A 368 -7.06 3.74 -18.25
N LYS A 369 -7.49 2.47 -18.11
CA LYS A 369 -8.81 2.02 -18.56
C LYS A 369 -9.91 2.84 -17.89
N SER A 370 -9.85 3.01 -16.57
CA SER A 370 -10.84 3.78 -15.80
C SER A 370 -10.87 5.25 -16.23
N THR A 371 -9.71 5.86 -16.50
CA THR A 371 -9.61 7.24 -17.00
C THR A 371 -10.27 7.38 -18.38
N LEU A 372 -10.01 6.44 -19.28
CA LEU A 372 -10.63 6.42 -20.61
C LEU A 372 -12.15 6.18 -20.54
N LEU A 373 -12.60 5.30 -19.65
CA LEU A 373 -14.03 5.06 -19.44
C LEU A 373 -14.73 6.33 -18.97
N LYS A 374 -14.14 7.07 -18.02
CA LYS A 374 -14.65 8.37 -17.57
C LYS A 374 -14.73 9.38 -18.72
N ALA A 375 -13.67 9.48 -19.53
CA ALA A 375 -13.65 10.40 -20.67
C ALA A 375 -14.74 10.06 -21.71
N VAL A 376 -14.93 8.76 -22.02
CA VAL A 376 -15.95 8.32 -22.96
C VAL A 376 -17.36 8.50 -22.40
N SER A 377 -17.60 8.21 -21.12
CA SER A 377 -18.92 8.40 -20.51
C SER A 377 -19.34 9.87 -20.46
N LEU A 378 -18.39 10.81 -20.32
CA LEU A 378 -18.68 12.25 -20.39
C LEU A 378 -18.99 12.74 -21.80
N SER A 379 -18.67 11.95 -22.83
CA SER A 379 -18.94 12.27 -24.24
C SER A 379 -20.27 11.71 -24.77
N ILE A 380 -20.93 10.85 -23.99
CA ILE A 380 -22.25 10.27 -24.26
C ILE A 380 -23.30 11.11 -23.56
#